data_AF-A0A2V9LC46-F1
#
_entry.id   AF-A0A2V9LC46-F1
#
_cell.length_a   1.000
_cell.length_b   1.000
_cell.length_c   1.000
_cell.angle_alpha   90.00
_cell.angle_beta   90.00
_cell.angle_gamma   90.00
#
_symmetry.space_group_name_H-M   'P 1'
#
loop_
_entity.id
_entity.type
_entity.pdbx_description
1 polymer ?
#
loop_
_entity_poly.entity_id
_entity_poly.type
_entity_poly.pdbx_seq_one_letter_code
_entity_poly.pdbx_strand_id
1 'polypeptide(L)'
;ANFDQTHMFVVNYVWDLPKPSKLVQGSGARFLVGSVFDNWQVSGVTTMASGLPQPINISTVQGIDLTGGGDGVRANVIARPQLAHGDRTFNRWFNTAAFVLPNLPNGTTVDPGNASIFPIRGPGQNNWDLTFMKKFPLRSETRSLEFHAELYNAFNHTQFQAVDNNAVFDATTGAQVNGEFGQVVATRQPRVIQLSVRLDF
;
A
#
# COMPACT_ATOMS: atom_id res chain seq x y z
N ALA A 1 -10.58 9.70 -13.03
CA ALA A 1 -10.09 8.42 -13.62
C ALA A 1 -8.82 7.89 -12.93
N ASN A 2 -7.95 8.76 -12.40
CA ASN A 2 -6.75 8.42 -11.62
C ASN A 2 -7.01 7.86 -10.21
N PHE A 3 -8.24 7.91 -9.69
CA PHE A 3 -8.62 7.43 -8.35
C PHE A 3 -9.39 6.10 -8.37
N ASP A 4 -9.43 5.40 -9.51
CA ASP A 4 -10.17 4.15 -9.61
C ASP A 4 -9.50 3.01 -8.81
N GLN A 5 -10.12 2.59 -7.71
CA GLN A 5 -9.76 1.35 -7.02
C GLN A 5 -10.89 0.35 -7.24
N THR A 6 -10.60 -0.72 -7.98
CA THR A 6 -11.58 -1.76 -8.35
C THR A 6 -12.24 -2.37 -7.12
N HIS A 7 -11.48 -2.60 -6.05
CA HIS A 7 -11.98 -3.09 -4.78
C HIS A 7 -11.34 -2.31 -3.64
N MET A 8 -12.14 -1.89 -2.68
CA MET A 8 -11.70 -1.29 -1.44
C MET A 8 -12.62 -1.75 -0.31
N PHE A 9 -12.01 -2.34 0.71
CA PHE A 9 -12.65 -2.80 1.93
C PHE A 9 -11.93 -2.18 3.12
N VAL A 10 -12.68 -1.47 3.95
CA VAL A 10 -12.19 -0.90 5.20
C VAL A 10 -13.15 -1.31 6.29
N VAL A 11 -12.63 -1.93 7.34
CA VAL A 11 -13.42 -2.29 8.53
C VAL A 11 -12.76 -1.71 9.76
N ASN A 12 -13.57 -1.03 10.57
CA ASN A 12 -13.21 -0.53 11.88
C ASN A 12 -13.93 -1.38 12.91
N TYR A 13 -13.22 -1.87 13.92
CA TYR A 13 -13.80 -2.73 14.94
C TYR A 13 -13.25 -2.41 16.32
N VAL A 14 -14.09 -2.65 17.31
CA VAL A 14 -13.75 -2.64 18.73
C VAL A 14 -14.37 -3.88 19.33
N TRP A 15 -13.57 -4.65 20.07
CA TRP A 15 -13.96 -5.89 20.69
C TRP A 15 -13.51 -5.92 22.14
N ASP A 16 -14.49 -5.90 23.06
CA ASP A 16 -14.24 -6.17 24.46
C ASP A 16 -14.06 -7.68 24.67
N LEU A 17 -12.89 -8.08 25.14
CA LEU A 17 -12.58 -9.49 25.34
C LEU A 17 -13.42 -10.08 26.49
N PRO A 18 -13.89 -11.33 26.37
CA PRO A 18 -14.60 -12.03 27.45
C PRO A 18 -13.73 -12.10 28.71
N LYS A 19 -14.35 -12.01 29.89
CA LYS A 19 -13.68 -12.04 31.20
C LYS A 19 -13.43 -13.47 31.67
N PRO A 20 -12.21 -14.04 31.52
CA PRO A 20 -11.97 -15.45 31.83
C PRO A 20 -12.02 -15.73 33.33
N SER A 21 -11.91 -14.72 34.19
CA SER A 21 -12.09 -14.85 35.65
C SER A 21 -13.44 -15.44 36.07
N LYS A 22 -14.45 -15.35 35.19
CA LYS A 22 -15.76 -15.98 35.40
C LYS A 22 -15.73 -17.50 35.25
N LEU A 23 -14.75 -18.04 34.51
CA LEU A 23 -14.62 -19.47 34.22
C LEU A 23 -13.84 -20.24 35.30
N VAL A 24 -13.14 -19.54 36.18
CA VAL A 24 -12.29 -20.13 37.23
C VAL A 24 -12.97 -20.06 38.59
N GLN A 25 -12.80 -21.11 39.39
CA GLN A 25 -13.32 -21.22 40.75
C GLN A 25 -12.23 -20.89 41.79
N GLY A 26 -12.64 -20.39 42.95
CA GLY A 26 -11.73 -19.98 44.03
C GLY A 26 -11.35 -18.50 43.96
N SER A 27 -11.41 -17.81 45.10
CA SER A 27 -11.18 -16.36 45.21
C SER A 27 -9.77 -15.93 44.77
N GLY A 28 -8.74 -16.69 45.14
CA GLY A 28 -7.36 -16.42 44.74
C GLY A 28 -7.12 -16.58 43.24
N ALA A 29 -7.58 -17.69 42.66
CA ALA A 29 -7.45 -17.95 41.22
C ALA A 29 -8.23 -16.94 40.38
N ARG A 30 -9.46 -16.59 40.79
CA ARG A 30 -10.28 -15.57 40.13
C ARG A 30 -9.60 -14.20 40.17
N PHE A 31 -8.98 -13.82 41.28
CA PHE A 31 -8.25 -12.55 41.40
C PHE A 31 -7.03 -12.49 40.48
N LEU A 32 -6.21 -13.55 40.47
CA LEU A 32 -5.01 -13.60 39.62
C LEU A 32 -5.38 -13.59 38.13
N VAL A 33 -6.31 -14.46 37.73
CA VAL A 33 -6.76 -14.54 36.32
C VAL A 33 -7.44 -13.25 35.89
N GLY A 34 -8.31 -12.68 36.73
CA GLY A 34 -9.00 -11.43 36.39
C GLY A 34 -8.07 -10.24 36.27
N SER A 35 -7.05 -10.13 37.14
CA SER A 35 -6.09 -9.02 37.08
C SER A 35 -5.33 -9.00 35.75
N VAL A 36 -4.93 -10.17 35.25
CA VAL A 36 -4.13 -10.31 34.03
C VAL A 36 -5.00 -10.34 32.76
N PHE A 37 -6.10 -11.10 32.75
CA PHE A 37 -6.84 -11.45 31.53
C PHE A 37 -8.21 -10.78 31.38
N ASP A 38 -8.77 -10.14 32.42
CA ASP A 38 -10.03 -9.39 32.23
C ASP A 38 -9.77 -7.97 31.72
N ASN A 39 -10.81 -7.29 31.23
CA ASN A 39 -10.77 -5.86 30.85
C ASN A 39 -9.74 -5.53 29.76
N TRP A 40 -9.50 -6.47 28.86
CA TRP A 40 -8.86 -6.17 27.59
C TRP A 40 -9.88 -5.73 26.57
N GLN A 41 -9.53 -4.72 25.80
CA GLN A 41 -10.24 -4.30 24.60
C GLN A 41 -9.25 -4.33 23.44
N VAL A 42 -9.70 -4.88 22.31
CA VAL A 42 -8.93 -4.87 21.06
C VAL A 42 -9.70 -4.02 20.07
N SER A 43 -9.06 -3.00 19.52
CA SER A 43 -9.61 -2.23 18.42
C SER A 43 -8.67 -2.27 17.22
N GLY A 44 -9.19 -1.95 16.05
CA GLY A 44 -8.36 -1.92 14.86
C GLY A 44 -9.05 -1.41 13.62
N VAL A 45 -8.20 -1.09 12.65
CA VAL A 45 -8.58 -0.72 11.29
C VAL A 45 -7.90 -1.69 10.34
N THR A 46 -8.71 -2.40 9.56
CA THR A 46 -8.21 -3.29 8.50
C THR A 46 -8.57 -2.69 7.16
N THR A 47 -7.57 -2.45 6.31
CA THR A 47 -7.73 -1.86 4.98
C THR A 47 -7.20 -2.81 3.91
N MET A 48 -8.08 -3.29 3.04
CA MET A 48 -7.72 -4.07 1.87
C MET A 48 -8.18 -3.33 0.62
N ALA A 49 -7.23 -2.89 -0.21
CA ALA A 49 -7.53 -2.09 -1.38
C ALA A 49 -6.69 -2.53 -2.58
N SER A 50 -7.32 -2.58 -3.75
CA SER A 50 -6.62 -2.72 -5.02
C SER A 50 -5.73 -1.50 -5.30
N GLY A 51 -4.64 -1.70 -6.05
CA GLY A 51 -3.74 -0.61 -6.39
C GLY A 51 -4.38 0.41 -7.32
N LEU A 52 -3.83 1.61 -7.35
CA LEU A 52 -4.32 2.70 -8.21
C LEU A 52 -3.85 2.53 -9.66
N PRO A 53 -4.64 2.98 -10.65
CA PRO A 53 -4.20 3.14 -12.03
C PRO A 53 -3.01 4.11 -12.08
N GLN A 54 -1.99 3.79 -12.88
CA GLN A 54 -0.80 4.61 -13.04
C GLN A 54 -0.54 4.88 -14.52
N PRO A 55 -0.12 6.11 -14.89
CA PRO A 55 0.33 6.40 -16.24
C PRO A 55 1.69 5.76 -16.50
N ILE A 56 2.11 5.73 -17.75
CA ILE A 56 3.52 5.55 -18.12
C ILE A 56 4.01 6.89 -18.63
N ASN A 57 5.06 7.40 -18.02
CA ASN A 57 5.76 8.57 -18.52
C ASN A 57 6.82 8.11 -19.50
N ILE A 58 7.02 8.86 -20.58
CA ILE A 58 8.07 8.56 -21.54
C ILE A 58 9.00 9.75 -21.73
N SER A 59 10.27 9.44 -21.90
CA SER A 59 11.29 10.38 -22.32
C SER A 59 12.31 9.69 -23.22
N THR A 60 13.14 10.48 -23.89
CA THR A 60 14.26 9.95 -24.69
C THR A 60 15.58 10.39 -24.08
N VAL A 61 16.62 9.56 -24.23
CA VAL A 61 17.98 9.90 -23.79
C VAL A 61 18.46 11.19 -24.46
N GLN A 62 18.10 11.37 -25.73
CA GLN A 62 18.48 12.52 -26.55
C GLN A 62 17.68 13.79 -26.24
N GLY A 63 16.64 13.73 -25.39
CA GLY A 63 15.78 14.87 -25.11
C GLY A 63 15.00 15.36 -26.32
N ILE A 64 14.69 14.46 -27.27
CA ILE A 64 13.92 14.78 -28.48
C ILE A 64 12.50 15.17 -28.08
N ASP A 65 12.04 16.29 -28.63
CA ASP A 65 10.63 16.68 -28.60
C ASP A 65 9.84 15.78 -29.54
N LEU A 66 9.05 14.88 -28.95
CA LEU A 66 8.26 13.89 -29.69
C LEU A 66 6.97 14.47 -30.26
N THR A 67 6.50 15.64 -29.81
CA THR A 67 5.25 16.26 -30.27
C THR A 67 5.44 17.59 -30.97
N GLY A 68 6.65 18.16 -30.91
CA GLY A 68 6.98 19.43 -31.55
C GLY A 68 6.35 20.64 -30.87
N GLY A 69 5.81 20.47 -29.65
CA GLY A 69 5.16 21.55 -28.92
C GLY A 69 4.42 21.10 -27.68
N GLY A 70 5.13 20.78 -26.59
CA GLY A 70 4.64 20.77 -25.20
C GLY A 70 3.49 19.80 -24.83
N ASP A 71 2.78 19.26 -25.80
CA ASP A 71 1.69 18.30 -25.63
C ASP A 71 2.29 16.96 -25.19
N GLY A 72 1.66 16.34 -24.19
CA GLY A 72 2.13 15.09 -23.61
C GLY A 72 1.99 13.93 -24.59
N VAL A 73 3.11 13.27 -24.88
CA VAL A 73 3.16 12.02 -25.66
C VAL A 73 2.98 10.80 -24.75
N ARG A 74 2.43 9.71 -25.29
CA ARG A 74 2.34 8.43 -24.59
C ARG A 74 3.14 7.37 -25.29
N ALA A 75 3.54 6.32 -24.58
CA ALA A 75 4.13 5.14 -25.22
C ALA A 75 3.16 4.50 -26.22
N ASN A 76 3.71 3.76 -27.18
CA ASN A 76 2.93 2.78 -27.94
C ASN A 76 2.88 1.46 -27.15
N VAL A 77 1.68 0.89 -27.05
CA VAL A 77 1.37 -0.37 -26.41
C VAL A 77 1.17 -1.43 -27.48
N ILE A 78 2.04 -2.44 -27.48
CA ILE A 78 2.05 -3.53 -28.48
C ILE A 78 1.63 -4.88 -27.90
N ALA A 79 1.51 -4.98 -26.58
CA ALA A 79 1.11 -6.18 -25.86
C ALA A 79 0.33 -5.82 -24.59
N ARG A 80 -0.22 -6.80 -23.89
CA ARG A 80 -0.92 -6.58 -22.61
C ARG A 80 0.10 -6.07 -21.57
N PRO A 81 -0.07 -4.85 -21.01
CA PRO A 81 0.85 -4.33 -20.01
C PRO A 81 0.69 -5.00 -18.65
N GLN A 82 -0.55 -5.35 -18.30
CA GLN A 82 -0.87 -5.85 -16.97
C GLN A 82 -0.55 -7.34 -16.83
N LEU A 83 0.43 -7.65 -15.99
CA LEU A 83 0.76 -9.02 -15.59
C LEU A 83 -0.28 -9.59 -14.61
N ALA A 84 -0.47 -10.91 -14.67
CA ALA A 84 -1.23 -11.64 -13.66
C ALA A 84 -0.55 -11.52 -12.28
N HIS A 85 -1.31 -11.65 -11.20
CA HIS A 85 -0.79 -11.40 -9.85
C HIS A 85 0.41 -12.27 -9.49
N GLY A 86 0.41 -13.55 -9.87
CA GLY A 86 1.51 -14.48 -9.59
C GLY A 86 2.77 -14.26 -10.43
N ASP A 87 2.68 -13.53 -11.55
CA ASP A 87 3.80 -13.25 -12.45
C ASP A 87 4.57 -11.97 -12.08
N ARG A 88 4.08 -11.25 -11.06
CA ARG A 88 4.68 -10.01 -10.57
C ARG A 88 5.79 -10.33 -9.60
N THR A 89 6.92 -9.66 -9.79
CA THR A 89 8.05 -9.72 -8.89
C THR A 89 8.46 -8.30 -8.49
N PHE A 90 9.36 -8.19 -7.52
CA PHE A 90 9.93 -6.89 -7.14
C PHE A 90 10.54 -6.15 -8.35
N ASN A 91 11.22 -6.89 -9.23
CA ASN A 91 11.87 -6.33 -10.42
C ASN A 91 10.94 -6.21 -11.64
N ARG A 92 9.72 -6.75 -11.57
CA ARG A 92 8.82 -6.79 -12.73
C ARG A 92 7.36 -6.77 -12.27
N TRP A 93 6.83 -5.57 -12.10
CA TRP A 93 5.44 -5.37 -11.68
C TRP A 93 4.44 -5.46 -12.85
N PHE A 94 4.87 -5.02 -14.03
CA PHE A 94 4.10 -5.05 -15.27
C PHE A 94 5.00 -5.49 -16.43
N ASN A 95 4.39 -5.77 -17.59
CA ASN A 95 5.12 -6.15 -18.79
C ASN A 95 5.77 -4.91 -19.41
N THR A 96 7.04 -4.68 -19.10
CA THR A 96 7.81 -3.52 -19.60
C THR A 96 7.97 -3.56 -21.12
N ALA A 97 8.10 -4.76 -21.71
CA ALA A 97 8.21 -4.97 -23.16
C ALA A 97 6.89 -4.68 -23.91
N ALA A 98 5.78 -4.43 -23.20
CA ALA A 98 4.56 -3.98 -23.84
C ALA A 98 4.64 -2.53 -24.34
N PHE A 99 5.59 -1.75 -23.83
CA PHE A 99 5.74 -0.32 -24.13
C PHE A 99 6.92 -0.09 -25.06
N VAL A 100 6.66 0.60 -26.17
CA VAL A 100 7.69 1.00 -27.14
C VAL A 100 7.61 2.50 -27.40
N LEU A 101 8.74 3.06 -27.84
CA LEU A 101 8.82 4.46 -28.25
C LEU A 101 7.86 4.70 -29.43
N PRO A 102 7.05 5.78 -29.39
CA PRO A 102 6.29 6.22 -30.56
C PRO A 102 7.19 6.55 -31.74
N ASN A 103 6.63 6.57 -32.94
CA ASN A 103 7.42 6.93 -34.12
C ASN A 103 7.97 8.36 -33.96
N LEU A 104 9.26 8.53 -34.25
CA LEU A 104 9.89 9.85 -34.19
C LEU A 104 9.20 10.80 -35.18
N PRO A 105 9.06 12.09 -34.84
CA PRO A 105 8.50 13.08 -35.74
C PRO A 105 9.18 13.06 -37.10
N ASN A 106 8.39 13.04 -38.18
CA ASN A 106 8.88 13.13 -39.54
C ASN A 106 8.12 14.22 -40.29
N GLY A 107 8.74 15.40 -40.42
CA GLY A 107 8.09 16.58 -40.98
C GLY A 107 6.93 17.04 -40.11
N THR A 108 5.72 17.03 -40.66
CA THR A 108 4.49 17.43 -39.95
C THR A 108 3.76 16.26 -39.27
N THR A 109 4.25 15.03 -39.42
CA THR A 109 3.61 13.85 -38.83
C THR A 109 4.16 13.61 -37.43
N VAL A 110 3.26 13.59 -36.44
CA VAL A 110 3.54 13.31 -35.04
C VAL A 110 2.76 12.06 -34.63
N ASP A 111 3.43 11.11 -33.98
CA ASP A 111 2.79 9.95 -33.33
C ASP A 111 2.54 10.28 -31.85
N PRO A 112 1.29 10.54 -31.44
CA PRO A 112 0.97 10.86 -30.04
C PRO A 112 1.05 9.65 -29.10
N GLY A 113 1.21 8.44 -29.65
CA GLY A 113 1.13 7.19 -28.94
C GLY A 113 -0.29 6.66 -28.76
N ASN A 114 -0.42 5.34 -28.58
CA ASN A 114 -1.72 4.67 -28.44
C ASN A 114 -2.07 4.22 -27.00
N ALA A 115 -1.17 4.41 -26.02
CA ALA A 115 -1.47 3.97 -24.66
C ALA A 115 -2.70 4.69 -24.08
N SER A 116 -3.46 3.97 -23.26
CA SER A 116 -4.44 4.61 -22.38
C SER A 116 -3.72 5.55 -21.39
N ILE A 117 -4.46 6.49 -20.79
CA ILE A 117 -3.89 7.41 -19.80
C ILE A 117 -3.32 6.62 -18.60
N PHE A 118 -3.92 5.48 -18.27
CA PHE A 118 -3.49 4.63 -17.17
C PHE A 118 -3.41 3.16 -17.60
N PRO A 119 -2.34 2.75 -18.29
CA PRO A 119 -2.25 1.42 -18.90
C PRO A 119 -1.88 0.32 -17.88
N ILE A 120 -1.44 0.69 -16.67
CA ILE A 120 -1.00 -0.23 -15.61
C ILE A 120 -1.72 0.06 -14.29
N ARG A 121 -1.66 -0.90 -13.36
CA ARG A 121 -2.14 -0.74 -11.98
C ARG A 121 -1.01 -0.98 -10.99
N GLY A 122 -0.80 -0.03 -10.09
CA GLY A 122 0.24 -0.10 -9.07
C GLY A 122 -0.04 -1.13 -7.97
N PRO A 123 0.79 -1.15 -6.92
CA PRO A 123 0.58 -1.98 -5.75
C PRO A 123 -0.70 -1.67 -4.98
N GLY A 124 -1.37 -2.72 -4.51
CA GLY A 124 -2.49 -2.62 -3.57
C GLY A 124 -2.04 -2.51 -2.12
N GLN A 125 -3.01 -2.41 -1.22
CA GLN A 125 -2.81 -2.36 0.22
C GLN A 125 -3.58 -3.50 0.89
N ASN A 126 -3.00 -4.09 1.94
CA ASN A 126 -3.66 -5.06 2.82
C ASN A 126 -3.13 -4.82 4.23
N ASN A 127 -3.55 -3.75 4.90
CA ASN A 127 -2.97 -3.30 6.16
C ASN A 127 -3.84 -3.63 7.36
N TRP A 128 -3.18 -3.85 8.49
CA TRP A 128 -3.80 -4.12 9.78
C TRP A 128 -3.16 -3.22 10.82
N ASP A 129 -3.92 -2.25 11.30
CA ASP A 129 -3.54 -1.40 12.42
C ASP A 129 -4.38 -1.82 13.63
N LEU A 130 -3.72 -2.23 14.70
CA LEU A 130 -4.36 -2.83 15.87
C LEU A 130 -3.95 -2.08 17.14
N THR A 131 -4.91 -1.88 18.04
CA THR A 131 -4.68 -1.34 19.37
C THR A 131 -5.17 -2.32 20.41
N PHE A 132 -4.29 -2.70 21.33
CA PHE A 132 -4.62 -3.49 22.51
C PHE A 132 -4.66 -2.56 23.71
N MET A 133 -5.80 -2.49 24.37
CA MET A 133 -6.00 -1.70 25.56
C MET A 133 -6.30 -2.61 26.75
N LYS A 134 -5.64 -2.38 27.87
CA LYS A 134 -5.92 -3.05 29.14
C LYS A 134 -6.27 -2.02 30.20
N LYS A 135 -7.44 -2.18 30.80
CA LYS A 135 -7.88 -1.36 31.92
C LYS A 135 -7.61 -2.06 33.26
N PHE A 136 -6.91 -1.35 34.14
CA PHE A 136 -6.66 -1.74 35.53
C PHE A 136 -7.51 -0.83 36.44
N PRO A 137 -8.65 -1.32 36.96
CA PRO A 137 -9.40 -0.57 37.95
C PRO A 137 -8.54 -0.41 39.20
N LEU A 138 -8.35 0.83 39.66
CA LEU A 138 -7.73 1.12 40.94
C LEU A 138 -8.84 1.04 42.01
N ARG A 139 -8.49 0.82 43.27
CA ARG A 139 -9.43 0.52 44.39
C ARG A 139 -10.59 1.54 44.60
N SER A 140 -10.63 2.65 43.85
CA SER A 140 -11.71 3.65 43.81
C SER A 140 -12.54 3.48 42.54
N GLU A 141 -13.87 3.62 42.64
CA GLU A 141 -14.80 3.47 41.51
C GLU A 141 -14.51 4.43 40.33
N THR A 142 -13.84 5.55 40.59
CA THR A 142 -13.51 6.56 39.56
C THR A 142 -12.12 6.43 38.95
N ARG A 143 -11.21 5.66 39.57
CA ARG A 143 -9.79 5.66 39.19
C ARG A 143 -9.42 4.43 38.37
N SER A 144 -8.77 4.63 37.24
CA SER A 144 -8.23 3.53 36.43
C SER A 144 -6.90 3.86 35.80
N LEU A 145 -6.05 2.83 35.69
CA LEU A 145 -4.85 2.89 34.86
C LEU A 145 -5.16 2.15 33.56
N GLU A 146 -4.93 2.79 32.42
CA GLU A 146 -5.08 2.19 31.11
C GLU A 146 -3.72 2.04 30.45
N PHE A 147 -3.43 0.84 29.97
CA PHE A 147 -2.25 0.55 29.17
C PHE A 147 -2.69 0.33 27.72
N HIS A 148 -2.07 1.03 26.79
CA HIS A 148 -2.36 0.94 25.37
C HIS A 148 -1.11 0.48 24.63
N ALA A 149 -1.27 -0.50 23.74
CA ALA A 149 -0.25 -0.94 22.81
C ALA A 149 -0.82 -0.83 21.38
N GLU A 150 -0.31 0.12 20.62
CA GLU A 150 -0.71 0.40 19.24
C GLU A 150 0.30 -0.20 18.28
N LEU A 151 -0.15 -0.99 17.33
CA LEU A 151 0.64 -1.66 16.31
C LEU A 151 0.16 -1.20 14.94
N TYR A 152 0.94 -0.33 14.30
CA TYR A 152 0.74 0.05 12.90
C TYR A 152 1.46 -0.97 12.00
N ASN A 153 0.80 -1.51 10.98
CA ASN A 153 1.25 -2.69 10.24
C ASN A 153 1.58 -3.86 11.20
N ALA A 154 0.56 -4.32 11.93
CA ALA A 154 0.70 -5.28 13.02
C ALA A 154 1.43 -6.58 12.63
N PHE A 155 1.19 -7.08 11.42
CA PHE A 155 1.81 -8.31 10.91
C PHE A 155 3.20 -8.10 10.29
N ASN A 156 3.68 -6.85 10.21
CA ASN A 156 4.98 -6.48 9.67
C ASN A 156 5.25 -7.06 8.26
N HIS A 157 4.23 -7.09 7.42
CA HIS A 157 4.39 -7.54 6.04
C HIS A 157 4.73 -6.32 5.17
N THR A 158 5.59 -6.53 4.16
CA THR A 158 5.99 -5.46 3.25
C THR A 158 4.80 -5.06 2.38
N GLN A 159 4.52 -3.75 2.36
CA GLN A 159 3.52 -3.17 1.48
C GLN A 159 4.20 -2.25 0.49
N PHE A 160 4.15 -2.60 -0.78
CA PHE A 160 4.66 -1.75 -1.84
C PHE A 160 3.73 -0.55 -2.07
N GLN A 161 4.30 0.59 -2.45
CA GLN A 161 3.58 1.84 -2.64
C GLN A 161 3.68 2.33 -4.09
N ALA A 162 4.86 2.23 -4.69
CA ALA A 162 5.12 2.77 -6.02
C ALA A 162 5.98 1.83 -6.85
N VAL A 163 5.78 1.91 -8.16
CA VAL A 163 6.58 1.24 -9.17
C VAL A 163 7.12 2.30 -10.11
N ASP A 164 8.33 2.09 -10.62
CA ASP A 164 8.86 2.98 -11.63
C ASP A 164 8.08 2.82 -12.93
N ASN A 165 7.43 3.90 -13.32
CA ASN A 165 6.60 4.01 -14.50
C ASN A 165 7.21 4.97 -15.54
N ASN A 166 8.48 5.34 -15.38
CA ASN A 166 9.19 6.23 -16.30
C ASN A 166 10.01 5.42 -17.29
N ALA A 167 9.51 5.29 -18.53
CA ALA A 167 10.26 4.67 -19.60
C ALA A 167 11.20 5.71 -20.23
N VAL A 168 12.50 5.40 -20.25
CA VAL A 168 13.50 6.16 -21.00
C VAL A 168 13.88 5.33 -22.21
N PHE A 169 13.73 5.89 -23.41
CA PHE A 169 14.10 5.22 -24.66
C PHE A 169 15.32 5.87 -25.30
N ASP A 170 16.18 5.07 -25.90
CA ASP A 170 17.16 5.57 -26.86
C ASP A 170 16.47 5.71 -28.23
N ALA A 171 16.32 6.95 -28.71
CA ALA A 171 15.63 7.22 -29.97
C ALA A 171 16.35 6.66 -31.20
N THR A 172 17.65 6.36 -31.10
CA THR A 172 18.44 5.79 -32.20
C THR A 172 18.14 4.32 -32.40
N THR A 173 18.00 3.58 -31.29
CA THR A 173 17.79 2.12 -31.29
C THR A 173 16.34 1.72 -31.04
N GLY A 174 15.52 2.64 -30.51
CA GLY A 174 14.17 2.38 -30.01
C GLY A 174 14.15 1.59 -28.69
N ALA A 175 15.32 1.25 -28.13
CA ALA A 175 15.41 0.41 -26.93
C ALA A 175 15.01 1.20 -25.68
N GLN A 176 14.24 0.57 -24.80
CA GLN A 176 14.02 1.07 -23.45
C GLN A 176 15.30 0.81 -22.63
N VAL A 177 15.87 1.86 -22.02
CA VAL A 177 17.19 1.82 -21.36
C VAL A 177 17.15 2.04 -19.85
N ASN A 178 16.02 2.48 -19.29
CA ASN A 178 15.89 2.61 -17.84
C ASN A 178 15.73 1.22 -17.19
N GLY A 179 16.77 0.76 -16.49
CA GLY A 179 16.81 -0.54 -15.83
C GLY A 179 15.86 -0.70 -14.64
N GLU A 180 15.38 0.40 -14.06
CA GLU A 180 14.40 0.39 -12.96
C GLU A 180 12.96 0.35 -13.47
N PHE A 181 12.72 0.53 -14.77
CA PHE A 181 11.38 0.58 -15.33
C PHE A 181 10.63 -0.73 -15.05
N GLY A 182 9.46 -0.60 -14.40
CA GLY A 182 8.67 -1.75 -13.95
C GLY A 182 9.09 -2.35 -12.62
N GLN A 183 10.14 -1.86 -11.96
CA GLN A 183 10.54 -2.28 -10.61
C GLN A 183 9.73 -1.54 -9.54
N VAL A 184 9.63 -2.16 -8.37
CA VAL A 184 9.10 -1.50 -7.18
C VAL A 184 10.16 -0.56 -6.60
N VAL A 185 9.80 0.71 -6.40
CA VAL A 185 10.73 1.75 -5.94
C VAL A 185 10.38 2.37 -4.59
N ALA A 186 9.20 2.05 -4.03
CA ALA A 186 8.80 2.54 -2.72
C ALA A 186 7.94 1.54 -1.95
N THR A 187 8.07 1.58 -0.63
CA THR A 187 7.26 0.83 0.33
C THR A 187 6.53 1.78 1.27
N ARG A 188 5.39 1.33 1.82
CA ARG A 188 4.72 1.98 2.95
C ARG A 188 5.51 1.76 4.24
N GLN A 189 5.05 2.38 5.32
CA GLN A 189 5.71 2.30 6.63
C GLN A 189 5.88 0.85 7.11
N PRO A 190 7.06 0.53 7.68
CA PRO A 190 7.26 -0.73 8.39
C PRO A 190 6.43 -0.75 9.67
N ARG A 191 6.44 -1.87 10.39
CA ARG A 191 5.73 -1.95 11.67
C ARG A 191 6.24 -0.91 12.66
N VAL A 192 5.31 -0.16 13.23
CA VAL A 192 5.56 0.76 14.35
C VAL A 192 4.76 0.29 15.55
N ILE A 193 5.41 0.22 16.70
CA ILE A 193 4.76 -0.14 17.97
C ILE A 193 4.87 1.07 18.90
N GLN A 194 3.73 1.52 19.41
CA GLN A 194 3.65 2.60 20.39
C GLN A 194 3.01 2.07 21.66
N LEU A 195 3.59 2.44 22.80
CA LEU A 195 3.11 2.05 24.12
C LEU A 195 2.77 3.32 24.88
N SER A 196 1.59 3.36 25.49
CA SER A 196 1.19 4.48 26.34
C SER A 196 0.51 3.99 27.61
N VAL A 197 0.60 4.82 28.64
CA VAL A 197 -0.07 4.61 29.92
C VAL A 197 -0.84 5.87 30.26
N ARG A 198 -2.11 5.70 30.60
CA ARG A 198 -3.00 6.78 30.99
C ARG A 198 -3.56 6.51 32.38
N LEU A 199 -3.58 7.53 33.22
CA LEU A 199 -4.23 7.49 34.54
C LEU A 199 -5.49 8.36 34.49
N ASP A 200 -6.65 7.74 34.72
CA ASP A 200 -7.93 8.42 34.89
C ASP A 200 -8.24 8.55 36.39
N PHE A 201 -8.72 9.72 36.79
CA PHE A 201 -8.98 10.07 38.20
C PHE A 201 -10.34 10.74 38.43
#